data_AF-A0A1N6FP38-F1
#
_entry.id   AF-A0A1N6FP38-F1
#
_cell.length_a   1.000
_cell.length_b   1.000
_cell.length_c   1.000
_cell.angle_alpha   90.00
_cell.angle_beta   90.00
_cell.angle_gamma   90.00
#
_symmetry.space_group_name_H-M   'P 1'
#
loop_
_entity.id
_entity.type
_entity.pdbx_description
1 polymer ?
#
loop_
_entity_poly.entity_id
_entity_poly.type
_entity_poly.pdbx_seq_one_letter_code
_entity_poly.pdbx_strand_id
1 'polypeptide(L)' 'MLTAPNAKLLTFDSAAFLDDKEALQAYLDEAVQTGDPAFIADALGVIARAKGMADIAKQTGLSRETLYRTLGQKGNPSRH' A
#
# COMPACT_ATOMS: atom_id res chain seq x y z
N MET A 1 35.05 -17.25 11.71
CA MET A 1 34.21 -16.32 10.93
C MET A 1 33.14 -17.15 10.22
N LEU A 2 31.89 -17.16 10.70
CA LEU A 2 30.80 -17.91 10.08
C LEU A 2 29.92 -16.89 9.33
N THR A 3 30.00 -16.87 8.00
CA THR A 3 29.10 -16.05 7.18
C THR A 3 27.75 -16.73 7.14
N ALA A 4 26.76 -16.18 7.84
CA ALA A 4 25.38 -16.64 7.76
C ALA A 4 24.87 -16.53 6.31
N PRO A 5 24.14 -17.53 5.78
CA PRO A 5 23.56 -17.44 4.45
C PRO A 5 22.58 -16.26 4.41
N ASN A 6 22.69 -15.44 3.37
CA ASN A 6 21.77 -14.33 3.08
C ASN A 6 20.34 -14.86 3.00
N ALA A 7 19.61 -14.80 4.13
CA ALA A 7 18.19 -15.05 4.17
C ALA A 7 17.52 -13.98 3.31
N LYS A 8 17.04 -14.39 2.13
CA LYS A 8 16.25 -13.53 1.25
C LYS A 8 14.92 -13.28 1.98
N LEU A 9 14.86 -12.20 2.74
CA LEU A 9 13.62 -11.77 3.40
C LEU A 9 12.59 -11.56 2.28
N LEU A 10 11.55 -12.38 2.28
CA LEU A 10 10.39 -12.13 1.42
C LEU A 10 9.85 -10.76 1.82
N THR A 11 9.75 -9.83 0.86
CA THR A 11 9.11 -8.54 1.08
C THR A 11 7.66 -8.81 1.45
N PHE A 12 7.33 -8.66 2.74
CA PHE A 12 5.96 -8.79 3.22
C PHE A 12 5.14 -7.64 2.62
N ASP A 13 4.09 -7.99 1.88
CA ASP A 13 3.20 -7.02 1.25
C ASP A 13 1.78 -7.26 1.79
N SER A 14 1.34 -6.42 2.72
CA SER A 14 0.02 -6.53 3.35
C SER A 14 -1.13 -6.48 2.35
N ALA A 15 -0.92 -5.85 1.18
CA ALA A 15 -1.93 -5.77 0.13
C ALA A 15 -2.30 -7.14 -0.44
N ALA A 16 -1.40 -8.12 -0.39
CA ALA A 16 -1.66 -9.48 -0.84
C ALA A 16 -2.62 -10.28 0.08
N PHE A 17 -2.98 -9.73 1.24
CA PHE A 17 -3.85 -10.37 2.23
C PHE A 17 -5.14 -9.58 2.49
N LEU A 18 -5.37 -8.50 1.75
CA LEU A 18 -6.54 -7.63 1.87
C LEU A 18 -7.55 -7.92 0.73
N ASP A 19 -8.07 -9.16 0.69
CA ASP A 19 -9.01 -9.62 -0.34
C ASP A 19 -10.48 -9.23 -0.06
N ASP A 20 -10.82 -8.94 1.19
CA ASP A 20 -12.19 -8.65 1.61
C ASP A 20 -12.39 -7.19 2.04
N LYS A 21 -13.60 -6.68 1.77
CA LYS A 21 -13.97 -5.28 2.07
C LYS A 21 -13.87 -4.95 3.56
N GLU A 22 -14.22 -5.89 4.42
CA GLU A 22 -14.13 -5.73 5.88
C GLU A 22 -12.68 -5.59 6.34
N ALA A 23 -11.75 -6.34 5.75
CA ALA A 23 -10.33 -6.24 6.05
C ALA A 23 -9.75 -4.89 5.62
N LEU A 24 -10.16 -4.39 4.44
CA LEU A 24 -9.78 -3.05 3.97
C LEU A 24 -10.27 -1.94 4.90
N GLN A 25 -11.51 -2.06 5.39
CA GLN A 25 -12.07 -1.09 6.32
C GLN A 25 -11.37 -1.11 7.68
N ALA A 26 -11.15 -2.30 8.25
CA ALA A 26 -10.42 -2.44 9.52
C ALA A 26 -8.99 -1.91 9.41
N TYR A 27 -8.32 -2.17 8.29
CA TYR A 27 -6.97 -1.68 8.04
C TYR A 27 -6.89 -0.16 7.95
N LEU A 28 -7.88 0.48 7.31
CA LEU A 28 -7.97 1.94 7.27
C LEU A 28 -8.31 2.53 8.64
N ASP A 29 -9.22 1.90 9.39
CA ASP A 29 -9.64 2.39 10.72
C ASP A 29 -8.45 2.43 11.68
N GLU A 30 -7.70 1.33 11.76
CA GLU A 30 -6.45 1.25 12.55
C GLU A 30 -5.44 2.31 12.12
N ALA A 31 -5.28 2.54 10.81
CA ALA A 31 -4.38 3.57 10.31
C ALA A 31 -4.81 4.97 10.72
N VAL A 32 -6.11 5.28 10.66
CA VAL A 32 -6.67 6.57 11.08
C VAL A 32 -6.55 6.77 12.60
N GLN A 33 -6.70 5.71 13.39
CA GLN A 33 -6.56 5.75 14.85
C GLN A 33 -5.15 6.14 15.30
N THR A 34 -4.12 5.91 14.48
CA THR A 34 -2.75 6.36 14.79
C THR A 34 -2.62 7.88 14.82
N GLY A 35 -3.50 8.60 14.10
CA GLY A 35 -3.40 10.05 13.89
C GLY A 35 -2.18 10.49 13.08
N ASP A 36 -1.36 9.56 12.56
CA ASP A 36 -0.16 9.86 11.79
C ASP A 36 -0.49 9.98 10.29
N PRO A 37 -0.36 11.18 9.69
CA PRO A 37 -0.75 11.39 8.30
C PRO A 37 0.11 10.61 7.31
N ALA A 38 1.38 10.30 7.65
CA ALA A 38 2.23 9.50 6.77
C ALA A 38 1.80 8.03 6.76
N PHE A 39 1.42 7.48 7.91
CA PHE A 39 0.92 6.12 8.06
C PHE A 39 -0.45 5.94 7.40
N ILE A 40 -1.35 6.93 7.53
CA ILE A 40 -2.64 6.94 6.83
C ILE A 40 -2.42 6.91 5.32
N ALA A 41 -1.48 7.70 4.81
CA ALA A 41 -1.19 7.76 3.39
C ALA A 41 -0.54 6.47 2.86
N ASP A 42 0.33 5.83 3.64
CA ASP A 42 0.88 4.50 3.34
C ASP A 42 -0.24 3.44 3.28
N ALA A 43 -1.15 3.44 4.26
CA ALA A 43 -2.26 2.51 4.31
C ALA A 43 -3.21 2.65 3.11
N LEU A 44 -3.47 3.89 2.66
CA LEU A 44 -4.21 4.14 1.42
C LEU A 44 -3.49 3.57 0.19
N GLY A 45 -2.15 3.63 0.15
CA GLY A 45 -1.35 3.00 -0.89
C GLY A 45 -1.46 1.47 -0.89
N VAL A 46 -1.48 0.86 0.28
CA VAL A 46 -1.69 -0.59 0.46
C VAL A 46 -3.09 -0.99 -0.03
N ILE A 47 -4.14 -0.30 0.42
CA ILE A 47 -5.53 -0.53 0.01
C ILE A 47 -5.70 -0.38 -1.50
N ALA A 48 -5.08 0.65 -2.08
CA ALA A 48 -5.15 0.89 -3.52
C ALA A 48 -4.50 -0.25 -4.32
N ARG A 49 -3.43 -0.85 -3.80
CA ARG A 49 -2.76 -2.00 -4.43
C ARG A 49 -3.61 -3.26 -4.30
N ALA A 50 -4.21 -3.50 -3.14
CA ALA A 50 -5.09 -4.65 -2.89
C ALA A 50 -6.32 -4.63 -3.81
N LYS A 51 -6.97 -3.47 -3.96
CA LYS A 51 -8.14 -3.30 -4.83
C LYS A 51 -7.80 -3.38 -6.33
N GLY A 52 -6.53 -3.21 -6.68
CA GLY A 52 -6.04 -3.24 -8.05
C GLY A 52 -5.97 -1.85 -8.71
N MET A 53 -4.75 -1.41 -9.03
CA MET A 53 -4.48 -0.09 -9.63
C MET A 53 -5.19 0.15 -10.97
N ALA A 54 -5.51 -0.92 -11.72
CA ALA A 54 -6.22 -0.80 -12.98
C ALA A 54 -7.70 -0.42 -12.80
N ASP A 55 -8.34 -0.87 -11.72
CA ASP A 55 -9.72 -0.52 -11.39
C ASP A 55 -9.82 0.93 -10.90
N ILE A 56 -8.87 1.33 -10.04
CA ILE A 56 -8.76 2.70 -9.53
C ILE A 56 -8.46 3.69 -10.66
N ALA A 57 -7.57 3.37 -11.60
CA ALA A 57 -7.31 4.20 -12.77
C ALA A 57 -8.59 4.48 -13.58
N LYS A 58 -9.41 3.46 -13.79
CA LYS A 58 -10.68 3.59 -14.51
C LYS A 58 -11.69 4.47 -13.77
N GLN A 59 -11.77 4.33 -12.45
CA GLN A 59 -12.72 5.08 -11.62
C GLN A 59 -12.32 6.55 -11.40
N THR A 60 -11.02 6.82 -11.30
CA THR A 60 -10.49 8.16 -10.97
C THR A 60 -10.07 8.97 -12.19
N GLY A 61 -9.93 8.32 -13.36
CA GLY A 61 -9.36 8.95 -14.56
C GLY A 61 -7.85 9.20 -14.48
N LEU A 62 -7.18 8.71 -13.42
CA LEU A 62 -5.74 8.82 -13.26
C LEU A 62 -5.00 7.77 -14.09
N SER A 63 -3.87 8.15 -14.67
CA SER A 63 -2.97 7.22 -15.35
C SER A 63 -2.40 6.19 -14.37
N ARG A 64 -2.25 4.94 -14.83
CA ARG A 64 -1.63 3.86 -14.04
C ARG A 64 -0.23 4.23 -13.56
N GLU A 65 0.55 4.93 -14.39
CA GLU A 65 1.89 5.41 -14.01
C GLU A 65 1.85 6.38 -12.82
N THR A 66 0.91 7.32 -12.82
CA THR A 66 0.70 8.26 -11.72
C THR A 66 0.36 7.50 -10.44
N LEU A 67 -0.56 6.55 -10.51
CA LEU A 67 -0.96 5.73 -9.36
C LEU A 67 0.20 4.89 -8.80
N TYR A 68 1.02 4.28 -9.65
CA TYR A 68 2.20 3.54 -9.19
C TYR A 68 3.27 4.45 -8.57
N ARG A 69 3.39 5.70 -9.04
CA ARG A 69 4.33 6.68 -8.48
C ARG A 69 3.89 7.21 -7.12
N THR A 70 2.59 7.38 -6.91
CA THR A 70 2.05 7.97 -5.67
C THR A 70 1.66 6.93 -4.62
N LEU A 71 1.09 5.80 -5.04
CA LEU A 71 0.49 4.77 -4.19
C LEU A 71 1.18 3.39 -4.30
N GLY A 72 2.22 3.29 -5.13
CA GLY A 72 3.00 2.06 -5.25
C GLY A 72 3.81 1.76 -3.99
N GLN A 73 4.43 0.58 -3.94
CA GLN A 73 5.24 0.10 -2.80
C GLN A 73 6.46 1.00 -2.46
N LYS A 74 6.83 1.91 -3.37
CA LYS A 74 7.84 2.98 -3.17
C LYS A 74 7.26 4.39 -3.35
N GLY A 75 5.95 4.49 -3.58
CA GLY A 75 5.28 5.75 -3.81
C GLY A 75 5.16 6.50 -2.50
N ASN A 76 5.59 7.76 -2.48
CA ASN A 76 5.44 8.63 -1.33
C ASN A 76 4.34 9.65 -1.66
N PRO A 77 3.08 9.41 -1.22
CA PRO A 77 1.96 10.31 -1.50
C PRO A 77 2.13 11.70 -0.84
N SER A 78 3.05 11.84 0.12
CA SER A 78 3.29 13.08 0.88
C SER A 78 4.23 14.07 0.18
N ARG A 79 4.77 13.77 -1.02
CA ARG A 79 5.67 14.69 -1.73
C ARG A 79 4.89 15.64 -2.63
N HIS A 80 4.14 16.56 -2.03
CA HIS A 80 3.72 17.79 -2.70
C HIS A 80 3.62 18.97 -1.73
#